data_AF-A0AAD7ELF3-F1
#
_entry.id   AF-A0AAD7ELF3-F1
#
_cell.length_a   1.000
_cell.length_b   1.000
_cell.length_c   1.000
_cell.angle_alpha   90.00
_cell.angle_beta   90.00
_cell.angle_gamma   90.00
#
_symmetry.space_group_name_H-M   'P 1'
#
loop_
_entity.id
_entity.type
_entity.pdbx_description
1 polymer ?
#
loop_
_entity_poly.entity_id
_entity_poly.type
_entity_poly.pdbx_seq_one_letter_code
_entity_poly.pdbx_strand_id
1 'polypeptide(L)'
;KLICAFVYKNFPNIILIYVPGNLTSIFQLQDMGIQRITKHRLCQPQLNYLVRCYEEQISEGITPENIKLSNSYPILHDAFIHTCVDLYDWLLSDIIKRSWEMCVVD
;
A
#
# COMPACT_ATOMS: atom_id res chain seq x y z
N LYS A 1 -11.00 -28.81 -2.89
CA LYS A 1 -9.55 -29.09 -2.68
C LYS A 1 -8.80 -29.47 -3.98
N LEU A 2 -9.41 -30.19 -4.94
CA LEU A 2 -8.75 -30.56 -6.21
C LEU A 2 -8.31 -29.36 -7.09
N ILE A 3 -9.11 -28.30 -7.15
CA ILE A 3 -8.85 -27.13 -8.01
C ILE A 3 -7.59 -26.37 -7.55
N CYS A 4 -7.41 -26.17 -6.24
CA CYS A 4 -6.23 -25.48 -5.73
C CYS A 4 -4.94 -26.25 -6.09
N ALA A 5 -4.94 -27.57 -5.92
CA ALA A 5 -3.79 -28.40 -6.28
C ALA A 5 -3.48 -28.36 -7.79
N PHE A 6 -4.52 -28.29 -8.64
CA PHE A 6 -4.35 -28.15 -10.08
C PHE A 6 -3.76 -26.80 -10.46
N VAL A 7 -4.23 -25.70 -9.87
CA VAL A 7 -3.74 -24.34 -10.16
C VAL A 7 -2.29 -24.18 -9.71
N TYR A 8 -1.97 -24.59 -8.48
CA TYR A 8 -0.60 -24.54 -7.96
C TYR A 8 0.40 -25.34 -8.82
N LYS A 9 -0.03 -26.49 -9.36
CA LYS A 9 0.85 -27.36 -10.14
C LYS A 9 1.07 -26.87 -11.57
N ASN A 10 0.04 -26.30 -12.21
CA ASN A 10 0.11 -25.91 -13.63
C ASN A 10 0.43 -24.43 -13.84
N PHE A 11 0.18 -23.59 -12.84
CA PHE A 11 0.33 -22.14 -12.94
C PHE A 11 1.01 -21.60 -11.68
N PRO A 12 2.33 -21.83 -11.50
CA PRO A 12 3.07 -21.40 -10.31
C PRO A 12 3.08 -19.87 -10.12
N ASN A 13 2.78 -19.13 -11.19
CA ASN A 13 2.71 -17.67 -11.18
C ASN A 13 1.34 -17.15 -10.67
N ILE A 14 0.36 -18.03 -10.47
CA ILE A 14 -0.99 -17.68 -10.04
C ILE A 14 -1.15 -18.02 -8.56
N ILE A 15 -1.34 -16.99 -7.74
CA ILE A 15 -1.65 -17.14 -6.32
C ILE A 15 -3.17 -17.20 -6.16
N LEU A 16 -3.68 -18.34 -5.66
CA LEU A 16 -5.11 -18.53 -5.40
C LEU A 16 -5.43 -18.20 -3.94
N ILE A 17 -6.16 -17.11 -3.71
CA ILE A 17 -6.65 -16.70 -2.38
C ILE A 17 -8.11 -17.15 -2.24
N TYR A 18 -8.37 -18.14 -1.38
CA TYR A 18 -9.72 -18.62 -1.09
C TYR A 18 -10.28 -17.93 0.15
N VAL A 19 -11.39 -17.21 -0.02
CA VAL A 19 -12.13 -16.60 1.09
C VAL A 19 -13.38 -17.45 1.36
N PRO A 20 -13.50 -18.10 2.53
CA PRO A 20 -14.70 -18.86 2.89
C PRO A 20 -15.95 -17.97 2.88
N GLY A 21 -17.09 -18.52 2.48
CA GLY A 21 -18.38 -17.81 2.51
C GLY A 21 -18.77 -17.38 3.92
N ASN A 22 -19.57 -16.31 4.05
CA ASN A 22 -20.05 -15.71 5.31
C ASN A 22 -18.99 -15.08 6.23
N LEU A 23 -17.74 -14.99 5.79
CA LEU A 23 -16.69 -14.28 6.53
C LEU A 23 -16.59 -12.79 6.14
N THR A 24 -17.29 -12.40 5.07
CA THR A 24 -17.29 -11.03 4.55
C THR A 24 -17.69 -10.01 5.62
N SER A 25 -18.76 -10.22 6.39
CA SER A 25 -19.21 -9.27 7.42
C SER A 25 -18.25 -9.15 8.61
N ILE A 26 -17.59 -10.25 8.99
CA ILE A 26 -16.64 -10.29 10.12
C ILE A 26 -15.35 -9.58 9.73
N PHE A 27 -14.77 -9.93 8.58
CA PHE A 27 -13.52 -9.32 8.14
C PHE A 27 -13.71 -7.98 7.45
N GLN A 28 -14.92 -7.60 6.98
CA GLN A 28 -15.16 -6.28 6.39
C GLN A 28 -14.89 -5.15 7.37
N LEU A 29 -15.25 -5.30 8.65
CA LEU A 29 -14.99 -4.25 9.64
C LEU A 29 -13.48 -4.11 9.90
N GLN A 30 -12.76 -5.23 9.95
CA GLN A 30 -11.31 -5.27 10.09
C GLN A 30 -10.61 -4.71 8.84
N ASP A 31 -11.08 -5.09 7.65
CA ASP A 31 -10.65 -4.56 6.36
C ASP A 31 -10.91 -3.06 6.27
N MET A 32 -12.10 -2.57 6.62
CA MET A 32 -12.39 -1.14 6.58
C MET A 32 -11.55 -0.35 7.59
N GLY A 33 -11.34 -0.88 8.80
CA GLY A 33 -10.54 -0.23 9.84
C GLY A 33 -9.08 -0.10 9.46
N ILE A 34 -8.46 -1.21 9.03
CA ILE A 34 -7.03 -1.23 8.67
C ILE A 34 -6.79 -0.64 7.29
N GLN A 35 -7.60 -0.95 6.27
CA GLN A 35 -7.36 -0.44 4.92
C GLN A 35 -7.44 1.08 4.87
N ARG A 36 -8.36 1.71 5.60
CA ARG A 36 -8.48 3.18 5.57
C ARG A 36 -7.22 3.85 6.09
N ILE A 37 -6.73 3.42 7.25
CA ILE A 37 -5.54 3.98 7.88
C ILE A 37 -4.30 3.67 7.02
N THR A 38 -4.18 2.45 6.53
CA THR A 38 -3.08 2.01 5.66
C THR A 38 -3.04 2.81 4.36
N LYS A 39 -4.18 2.97 3.67
CA LYS A 39 -4.28 3.77 2.44
C LYS A 39 -3.96 5.24 2.70
N HIS A 40 -4.48 5.80 3.79
CA HIS A 40 -4.17 7.18 4.16
C HIS A 40 -2.67 7.36 4.44
N ARG A 41 -2.06 6.39 5.12
CA ARG A 41 -0.62 6.38 5.40
C ARG A 41 0.21 6.25 4.13
N LEU A 42 -0.23 5.50 3.12
CA LEU A 42 0.42 5.44 1.79
C LEU A 42 0.28 6.75 1.01
N CYS A 43 -0.87 7.41 1.07
CA CYS A 43 -1.08 8.68 0.36
C CYS A 43 -0.18 9.81 0.88
N GLN A 44 0.15 9.83 2.17
CA GLN A 44 0.95 10.90 2.78
C GLN A 44 2.37 11.02 2.16
N PRO A 45 3.22 9.96 2.14
CA PRO A 45 4.54 10.05 1.50
C PRO A 45 4.47 10.31 0.00
N GLN A 46 3.46 9.76 -0.69
CA GLN A 46 3.26 10.02 -2.13
C GLN A 46 3.00 11.50 -2.39
N LEU A 47 2.14 12.13 -1.58
CA LEU A 47 1.88 13.56 -1.68
C LEU A 47 3.14 14.37 -1.33
N ASN A 48 3.87 13.98 -0.29
CA ASN A 48 5.12 14.66 0.09
C ASN A 48 6.19 14.55 -1.00
N TYR A 49 6.29 13.41 -1.67
CA TYR A 49 7.16 13.24 -2.83
C TYR A 49 6.80 14.23 -3.94
N LEU A 50 5.51 14.36 -4.26
CA LEU A 50 5.04 15.33 -5.25
C LEU A 50 5.38 16.77 -4.83
N VAL A 51 5.08 17.14 -3.58
CA VAL A 51 5.38 18.48 -3.05
C VAL A 51 6.88 18.77 -3.16
N ARG A 52 7.75 17.83 -2.76
CA ARG A 52 9.20 17.97 -2.87
C ARG A 52 9.65 18.20 -4.32
N CYS A 53 9.14 17.41 -5.27
CA CYS A 53 9.47 17.60 -6.68
C CYS A 53 9.02 18.97 -7.23
N TYR A 54 7.92 19.52 -6.71
CA TYR A 54 7.47 20.87 -7.04
C TYR A 54 8.40 21.93 -6.43
N GLU A 55 8.73 21.80 -5.14
CA GLU A 55 9.61 22.73 -4.43
C GLU A 55 11.02 22.79 -5.05
N GLU A 56 11.58 21.64 -5.43
CA GLU A 56 12.87 21.54 -6.12
C GLU A 56 12.85 22.34 -7.44
N GLN A 57 11.84 22.15 -8.28
CA GLN A 57 11.71 22.87 -9.56
C GLN A 57 11.49 24.38 -9.38
N ILE A 58 10.70 24.78 -8.38
CA ILE A 58 10.53 26.20 -8.05
C ILE A 58 11.85 26.82 -7.58
N SER A 59 12.64 26.08 -6.80
CA SER A 59 13.94 26.54 -6.32
C SER A 59 14.96 26.73 -7.46
N GLU A 60 14.79 25.99 -8.56
CA GLU A 60 15.55 26.16 -9.81
C GLU A 60 15.05 27.32 -10.69
N GLY A 61 14.03 28.04 -10.25
CA GLY A 61 13.47 29.20 -10.95
C GLY A 61 12.41 28.86 -12.01
N ILE A 62 11.89 27.62 -12.01
CA ILE A 62 10.81 27.22 -12.91
C ILE A 62 9.50 27.84 -12.43
N THR A 63 8.74 28.46 -13.34
CA THR A 63 7.44 29.02 -13.00
C THR A 63 6.42 27.90 -12.78
N PRO A 64 5.42 28.09 -11.88
CA PRO A 64 4.46 27.04 -11.53
C PRO A 64 3.74 26.39 -12.72
N GLU A 65 3.51 27.16 -13.80
CA GLU A 65 2.83 26.68 -15.02
C GLU A 65 3.68 25.70 -15.84
N ASN A 66 5.00 25.71 -15.62
CA ASN A 66 5.96 24.91 -16.37
C ASN A 66 6.50 23.71 -15.60
N ILE A 67 6.07 23.51 -14.35
CA ILE A 67 6.48 22.37 -13.53
C ILE A 67 6.02 21.07 -14.20
N LYS A 68 6.95 20.12 -14.34
CA LYS A 68 6.66 18.80 -14.89
C LYS A 68 7.02 17.72 -13.88
N LEU A 69 6.06 16.85 -13.60
CA LEU A 69 6.32 15.64 -12.84
C LEU A 69 6.94 14.59 -13.77
N SER A 70 7.87 13.81 -13.22
CA SER A 70 8.46 12.71 -13.95
C SER A 70 7.43 11.62 -14.21
N ASN A 71 7.28 11.23 -15.48
CA ASN A 71 6.48 10.08 -15.90
C ASN A 71 7.35 8.83 -16.17
N SER A 72 8.63 8.89 -15.83
CA SER A 72 9.57 7.80 -16.07
C SER A 72 9.30 6.64 -15.12
N TYR A 73 9.13 5.43 -15.66
CA TYR A 73 8.81 4.24 -14.86
C TYR A 73 9.82 3.98 -13.73
N PRO A 74 11.15 4.01 -13.94
CA PRO A 74 12.11 3.82 -12.85
C PRO A 74 11.92 4.82 -11.70
N ILE A 75 11.68 6.09 -12.01
CA ILE A 75 11.52 7.15 -11.01
C ILE A 75 10.24 6.95 -10.20
N LEU A 76 9.13 6.64 -10.87
CA LEU A 76 7.85 6.38 -10.21
C LEU A 76 7.87 5.07 -9.42
N HIS A 77 8.56 4.05 -9.93
CA HIS A 77 8.75 2.78 -9.24
C HIS A 77 9.51 2.99 -7.93
N ASP A 78 10.65 3.69 -7.97
CA ASP A 78 11.45 3.91 -6.77
C ASP A 78 10.71 4.76 -5.73
N ALA A 79 9.99 5.81 -6.16
CA ALA A 79 9.14 6.60 -5.28
C ALA A 79 8.02 5.76 -4.61
N PHE A 80 7.44 4.82 -5.36
CA PHE A 80 6.43 3.90 -4.83
C PHE A 80 7.05 2.89 -3.84
N ILE A 81 8.19 2.28 -4.19
CA ILE A 81 8.88 1.34 -3.31
C ILE A 81 9.26 1.99 -1.99
N HIS A 82 9.77 3.22 -2.00
CA HIS A 82 10.02 3.99 -0.78
C HIS A 82 8.77 4.10 0.11
N THR A 83 7.63 4.43 -0.49
CA THR A 83 6.35 4.51 0.24
C THR A 83 5.95 3.15 0.84
N CYS A 84 6.21 2.04 0.13
CA CYS A 84 5.94 0.70 0.64
C CYS A 84 6.84 0.31 1.81
N VAL A 85 8.13 0.68 1.76
CA VAL A 85 9.08 0.45 2.86
C VAL A 85 8.66 1.27 4.10
N ASP A 86 8.33 2.55 3.93
CA ASP A 86 7.85 3.40 5.03
C ASP A 86 6.58 2.85 5.68
N LEU A 87 5.67 2.30 4.87
CA LEU A 87 4.47 1.64 5.38
C LEU A 87 4.82 0.38 6.17
N TYR A 88 5.74 -0.45 5.67
CA TYR A 88 6.17 -1.66 6.34
C TYR A 88 6.75 -1.36 7.73
N ASP A 89 7.65 -0.38 7.81
CA ASP A 89 8.25 0.04 9.08
C ASP A 89 7.18 0.57 10.06
N TRP A 90 6.20 1.31 9.55
CA TRP A 90 5.06 1.76 10.35
C TRP A 90 4.18 0.60 10.84
N LEU A 91 3.91 -0.40 10.02
CA LEU A 91 3.15 -1.59 10.43
C LEU A 91 3.88 -2.42 11.51
N LEU A 92 5.21 -2.35 11.55
CA LEU A 92 6.02 -2.98 12.60
C LEU A 92 6.04 -2.19 13.92
N SER A 93 5.47 -0.99 13.96
CA SER A 93 5.39 -0.18 15.17
C SER A 93 4.55 -0.85 16.26
N ASP A 94 4.90 -0.58 17.52
CA ASP A 94 4.23 -1.19 18.69
C ASP A 94 2.75 -0.83 18.78
N ILE A 95 2.35 0.32 18.23
CA ILE A 95 0.95 0.78 18.19
C ILE A 95 0.10 -0.16 17.33
N ILE A 96 0.62 -0.57 16.17
CA ILE A 96 -0.09 -1.47 15.26
C ILE A 96 -0.08 -2.89 15.81
N LYS A 97 1.04 -3.38 16.34
CA LYS A 97 1.11 -4.69 16.99
C LYS A 97 0.08 -4.84 18.11
N ARG A 98 -0.05 -3.84 18.99
CA ARG A 98 -1.07 -3.83 20.06
C ARG A 98 -2.50 -3.83 19.51
N SER A 99 -2.73 -3.14 18.39
CA SER A 99 -4.04 -3.11 17.74
C SER A 99 -4.42 -4.50 17.19
N TRP A 100 -3.45 -5.26 16.66
CA TRP A 100 -3.64 -6.64 16.22
C TRP A 100 -3.90 -7.61 17.38
N GLU A 101 -3.21 -7.46 18.51
CA GLU A 101 -3.44 -8.26 19.72
C GLU A 101 -4.87 -8.11 20.27
N MET A 102 -5.50 -6.96 20.04
CA MET A 102 -6.90 -6.71 20.41
C MET A 102 -7.92 -7.22 19.40
N CYS A 103 -7.50 -7.60 18.19
CA CYS A 103 -8.36 -8.20 17.17
C CYS A 103 -8.47 -9.72 17.38
N VAL A 104 -9.16 -10.14 18.44
CA VAL A 104 -9.53 -11.55 18.65
C VAL A 104 -10.97 -11.75 18.19
N VAL A 105 -11.19 -12.77 17.37
CA VAL A 105 -12.54 -13.24 17.00
C VAL A 105 -12.81 -14.48 17.84
N ASP A 106 -13.73 -14.36 18.81
CA ASP A 106 -14.28 -15.50 19.55
C ASP A 106 -15.27 -16.31 18.67
#